data_AF-A0A9N9KF43-F1
#
_entry.id   AF-A0A9N9KF43-F1
#
_cell.length_a   1.000
_cell.length_b   1.000
_cell.length_c   1.000
_cell.angle_alpha   90.00
_cell.angle_beta   90.00
_cell.angle_gamma   90.00
#
_symmetry.space_group_name_H-M   'P 1'
#
loop_
_entity.id
_entity.type
_entity.pdbx_description
1 polymer ?
#
loop_
_entity_poly.entity_id
_entity_poly.type
_entity_poly.pdbx_seq_one_letter_code
_entity_poly.pdbx_strand_id
1 'polypeptide(L)'
;KNPEKLGIPEKTMQRAKSNANLRNREPGIFKILLLGGTGTGKSTIINTVTNYFKGGTLDNPKIVIPTKYFDVTEMEYNDKHTEAKVDDVTKSQTTKCSTYKFNHPDDPSYKFIFYDTPGLSDTNG
;
A
#
# COMPACT_ATOMS: atom_id res chain seq x y z
N LYS A 1 -11.03 49.77 -6.10
CA LYS A 1 -10.79 48.62 -7.01
C LYS A 1 -11.11 47.35 -6.24
N ASN A 2 -12.17 46.66 -6.66
CA ASN A 2 -12.63 45.40 -6.08
C ASN A 2 -11.92 44.26 -6.83
N PRO A 3 -11.16 43.35 -6.19
CA PRO A 3 -10.67 42.17 -6.89
C PRO A 3 -11.71 41.06 -6.78
N GLU A 4 -12.47 40.86 -7.85
CA GLU A 4 -13.26 39.65 -8.03
C GLU A 4 -12.34 38.45 -8.27
N LYS A 5 -12.54 37.44 -7.41
CA LYS A 5 -12.57 36.00 -7.74
C LYS A 5 -11.65 35.51 -8.86
N LEU A 6 -10.54 34.89 -8.47
CA LEU A 6 -9.99 33.75 -9.20
C LEU A 6 -10.15 32.49 -8.33
N GLY A 7 -11.40 32.03 -8.21
CA GLY A 7 -11.70 30.73 -7.60
C GLY A 7 -11.28 29.63 -8.56
N ILE A 8 -10.11 29.04 -8.32
CA ILE A 8 -9.74 27.77 -8.95
C ILE A 8 -10.72 26.73 -8.39
N PRO A 9 -11.49 26.02 -9.23
CA PRO A 9 -12.40 25.01 -8.72
C PRO A 9 -11.56 23.89 -8.10
N GLU A 10 -11.76 23.66 -6.79
CA GLU A 10 -11.33 22.45 -6.11
C GLU A 10 -11.98 21.28 -6.85
N LYS A 11 -11.23 20.61 -7.72
CA LYS A 11 -11.64 19.29 -8.22
C LYS A 11 -11.53 18.34 -7.05
N THR A 12 -12.62 18.18 -6.31
CA THR A 12 -12.76 17.08 -5.36
C THR A 12 -12.50 15.80 -6.14
N MET A 13 -11.36 15.15 -5.86
CA MET A 13 -11.02 13.88 -6.47
C MET A 13 -12.05 12.87 -5.94
N GLN A 14 -13.12 12.67 -6.71
CA GLN A 14 -14.19 11.76 -6.33
C GLN A 14 -13.57 10.36 -6.32
N ARG A 15 -13.34 9.85 -5.10
CA ARG A 15 -12.75 8.53 -4.85
C ARG A 15 -13.46 7.55 -5.78
N ALA A 16 -12.72 6.95 -6.71
CA ALA A 16 -13.25 5.89 -7.54
C ALA A 16 -13.70 4.79 -6.59
N LYS A 17 -15.02 4.74 -6.31
CA LYS A 17 -15.61 3.65 -5.55
C LYS A 17 -15.48 2.44 -6.45
N SER A 18 -14.44 1.64 -6.22
CA SER A 18 -14.35 0.32 -6.80
C SER A 18 -15.59 -0.43 -6.33
N ASN A 19 -16.52 -0.67 -7.24
CA ASN A 19 -17.67 -1.52 -7.00
C ASN A 19 -17.21 -2.99 -6.94
N ALA A 20 -16.30 -3.32 -6.02
CA ALA A 20 -16.25 -4.67 -5.52
C ALA A 20 -17.60 -4.87 -4.81
N ASN A 21 -18.49 -5.64 -5.42
CA ASN A 21 -19.85 -5.85 -4.91
C ASN A 21 -19.78 -6.67 -3.61
N LEU A 22 -19.48 -6.00 -2.50
CA LEU A 22 -19.43 -6.56 -1.15
C LEU A 22 -20.82 -6.59 -0.49
N ARG A 23 -21.86 -6.06 -1.15
CA ARG A 23 -23.18 -5.84 -0.55
C ARG A 23 -23.90 -7.10 -0.08
N ASN A 24 -23.41 -8.29 -0.43
CA ASN A 24 -23.97 -9.58 -0.03
C ASN A 24 -22.92 -10.55 0.55
N ARG A 25 -21.76 -10.07 1.00
CA ARG A 25 -20.81 -10.91 1.76
C ARG A 25 -20.98 -10.62 3.23
N GLU A 26 -20.98 -11.68 4.04
CA GLU A 26 -20.81 -11.52 5.48
C GLU A 26 -19.48 -10.80 5.75
N PRO A 27 -19.44 -9.88 6.73
CA PRO A 27 -18.21 -9.33 7.25
C PRO A 27 -17.17 -10.41 7.49
N GLY A 28 -15.93 -10.16 7.07
CA GLY A 28 -14.94 -11.22 7.02
C GLY A 28 -13.50 -10.76 6.99
N ILE A 29 -12.62 -11.72 7.23
CA ILE A 29 -11.17 -11.56 7.14
C ILE A 29 -10.71 -12.11 5.80
N PHE A 30 -10.24 -11.25 4.92
CA PHE A 30 -9.64 -11.60 3.64
C PHE A 30 -8.14 -11.77 3.82
N LYS A 31 -7.63 -12.95 3.47
CA LYS A 31 -6.20 -13.29 3.53
C LYS A 31 -5.66 -13.36 2.11
N ILE A 32 -4.66 -12.55 1.81
CA ILE A 32 -4.05 -12.40 0.50
C ILE A 32 -2.57 -12.74 0.61
N LEU A 33 -2.12 -13.73 -0.15
CA LEU A 33 -0.71 -14.11 -0.24
C LEU A 33 -0.12 -13.57 -1.54
N LEU A 34 0.97 -12.82 -1.46
CA LEU A 34 1.68 -12.31 -2.64
C LEU A 34 2.84 -13.23 -2.97
N LEU A 35 2.76 -13.91 -4.12
CA LEU A 35 3.84 -14.76 -4.65
C LEU A 35 4.33 -14.21 -5.99
N GLY A 36 5.60 -14.43 -6.28
CA GLY A 36 6.24 -13.99 -7.52
C GLY A 36 7.75 -13.89 -7.36
N GLY A 37 8.46 -13.81 -8.49
CA GLY A 37 9.93 -13.67 -8.49
C GLY A 37 10.41 -12.41 -7.77
N THR A 38 11.72 -12.33 -7.50
CA THR A 38 12.35 -11.10 -7.03
C THR A 38 12.20 -9.99 -8.07
N GLY A 39 11.91 -8.76 -7.64
CA GLY A 39 11.76 -7.60 -8.54
C GLY A 39 10.44 -7.52 -9.31
N THR A 40 9.47 -8.43 -9.11
CA THR A 40 8.18 -8.41 -9.83
C THR A 40 7.13 -7.44 -9.25
N GLY A 41 7.50 -6.62 -8.25
CA GLY A 41 6.63 -5.55 -7.73
C GLY A 41 5.69 -5.93 -6.57
N LYS A 42 5.94 -7.02 -5.83
CA LYS A 42 5.11 -7.40 -4.66
C LYS A 42 5.07 -6.31 -3.59
N SER A 43 6.22 -5.77 -3.21
CA SER A 43 6.33 -4.63 -2.27
C SER A 43 5.64 -3.37 -2.79
N THR A 44 5.66 -3.15 -4.12
CA THR A 44 4.90 -2.08 -4.77
C THR A 44 3.41 -2.25 -4.57
N ILE A 45 2.88 -3.48 -4.67
CA ILE A 45 1.47 -3.78 -4.36
C ILE A 45 1.18 -3.44 -2.90
N ILE A 46 2.05 -3.81 -1.95
CA ILE A 46 1.87 -3.48 -0.53
C ILE A 46 1.79 -1.97 -0.28
N ASN A 47 2.72 -1.18 -0.81
CA ASN A 47 2.67 0.28 -0.69
C ASN A 47 1.42 0.86 -1.39
N THR A 48 1.00 0.28 -2.51
CA THR A 48 -0.21 0.72 -3.23
C THR A 48 -1.48 0.49 -2.41
N VAL A 49 -1.65 -0.70 -1.82
CA VAL A 49 -2.81 -0.98 -0.97
C VAL A 49 -2.76 -0.18 0.32
N THR A 50 -1.57 0.08 0.86
CA THR A 50 -1.38 0.98 2.02
C THR A 50 -1.92 2.37 1.70
N ASN A 51 -1.55 2.94 0.55
CA ASN A 51 -2.09 4.22 0.09
C ASN A 51 -3.63 4.19 0.00
N TYR A 52 -4.20 3.13 -0.57
CA TYR A 52 -5.66 3.01 -0.67
C TYR A 52 -6.35 2.99 0.71
N PHE A 53 -5.87 2.15 1.63
CA PHE A 53 -6.50 1.94 2.94
C PHE A 53 -6.27 3.10 3.90
N LYS A 54 -5.12 3.78 3.83
CA LYS A 54 -4.75 4.90 4.71
C LYS A 54 -5.03 6.28 4.12
N GLY A 55 -5.68 6.35 2.96
CA GLY A 55 -6.05 7.62 2.32
C GLY A 55 -4.83 8.42 1.84
N GLY A 56 -3.80 7.73 1.34
CA GLY A 56 -2.64 8.37 0.73
C GLY A 56 -2.98 9.12 -0.55
N THR A 57 -2.22 10.16 -0.80
CA THR A 57 -2.30 10.98 -2.03
C THR A 57 -0.94 11.06 -2.68
N LEU A 58 -0.85 11.65 -3.88
CA LEU A 58 0.44 11.87 -4.53
C LEU A 58 1.35 12.82 -3.72
N ASP A 59 0.76 13.81 -3.06
CA ASP A 59 1.50 14.78 -2.23
C ASP A 59 1.81 14.26 -0.82
N ASN A 60 1.05 13.26 -0.35
CA ASN A 60 1.23 12.63 0.96
C ASN A 60 1.09 11.10 0.84
N PRO A 61 2.09 10.44 0.21
CA PRO A 61 2.05 9.00 0.03
C PRO A 61 2.17 8.27 1.38
N LYS A 62 1.50 7.12 1.49
CA LYS A 62 1.53 6.23 2.65
C LYS A 62 2.42 5.04 2.36
N ILE A 63 3.62 5.03 2.92
CA ILE A 63 4.70 4.09 2.61
C ILE A 63 5.01 3.27 3.86
N VAL A 64 5.01 1.94 3.69
CA VAL A 64 5.28 0.95 4.76
C VAL A 64 6.49 0.08 4.45
N ILE A 65 6.86 -0.03 3.17
CA ILE A 65 8.11 -0.62 2.73
C ILE A 65 8.92 0.50 2.08
N PRO A 66 10.12 0.83 2.60
CA PRO A 66 10.93 1.90 2.03
C PRO A 66 11.34 1.56 0.60
N THR A 67 11.54 2.61 -0.19
CA THR A 67 12.05 2.53 -1.55
C THR A 67 13.15 3.59 -1.71
N LYS A 68 13.95 3.52 -2.77
CA LYS A 68 14.95 4.56 -3.08
C LYS A 68 14.42 6.00 -3.00
N TYR A 69 13.15 6.21 -3.32
CA TYR A 69 12.55 7.54 -3.43
C TYR A 69 11.74 7.95 -2.20
N PHE A 70 11.40 6.99 -1.33
CA PHE A 70 10.49 7.22 -0.22
C PHE A 70 10.90 6.40 0.99
N ASP A 71 11.10 7.10 2.11
CA ASP A 71 11.19 6.49 3.43
C ASP A 71 9.81 6.01 3.91
N VAL A 72 9.82 5.20 4.96
CA VAL A 72 8.59 4.79 5.66
C VAL A 72 7.92 6.02 6.25
N THR A 73 6.67 6.28 5.87
CA THR A 73 5.85 7.36 6.45
C THR A 73 4.98 6.84 7.60
N GLU A 74 4.64 5.56 7.56
CA GLU A 74 3.79 4.91 8.55
C GLU A 74 4.66 4.25 9.62
N MET A 75 5.11 5.05 10.58
CA MET A 75 6.15 4.68 11.57
C MET A 75 5.86 3.37 12.33
N GLU A 76 4.60 2.97 12.48
CA GLU A 76 4.21 1.68 13.06
C GLU A 76 4.67 0.45 12.26
N TYR A 77 5.20 0.65 11.05
CA TYR A 77 5.78 -0.36 10.17
C TYR A 77 7.29 -0.22 9.98
N ASN A 78 7.93 0.77 10.59
CA ASN A 78 9.37 1.04 10.40
C ASN A 78 10.25 -0.15 10.80
N ASP A 79 9.85 -0.91 11.83
CA ASP A 79 10.58 -2.11 12.27
C ASP A 79 10.00 -3.42 11.70
N LYS A 80 8.99 -3.34 10.83
CA LYS A 80 8.26 -4.52 10.31
C LYS A 80 8.63 -4.87 8.87
N HIS A 81 9.25 -3.96 8.13
CA HIS A 81 9.74 -4.26 6.79
C HIS A 81 11.08 -5.02 6.88
N THR A 82 11.32 -5.91 5.92
CA THR A 82 12.56 -6.69 5.81
C THR A 82 13.23 -6.49 4.46
N GLU A 83 13.02 -5.30 3.91
CA GLU A 83 13.60 -4.83 2.67
C GLU A 83 15.12 -4.73 2.80
N ALA A 84 15.85 -5.53 2.04
CA ALA A 84 17.31 -5.59 2.15
C ALA A 84 18.06 -4.66 1.19
N LYS A 85 17.41 -4.15 0.14
CA LYS A 85 18.06 -3.35 -0.91
C LYS A 85 17.21 -2.17 -1.33
N VAL A 86 17.26 -1.12 -0.52
CA VAL A 86 16.54 0.13 -0.80
C VAL A 86 17.21 0.94 -1.92
N ASP A 87 18.53 0.79 -2.10
CA ASP A 87 19.33 1.60 -3.04
C ASP A 87 19.35 1.09 -4.50
N ASP A 88 19.00 -0.18 -4.75
CA ASP A 88 18.92 -0.78 -6.09
C ASP A 88 17.46 -0.88 -6.56
N VAL A 89 17.06 0.06 -7.42
CA VAL A 89 15.69 0.20 -7.95
C VAL A 89 15.16 -1.03 -8.70
N THR A 90 16.03 -1.95 -9.10
CA THR A 90 15.62 -3.18 -9.79
C THR A 90 15.26 -4.30 -8.82
N LYS A 91 15.55 -4.13 -7.53
CA LYS A 91 15.56 -5.21 -6.54
C LYS A 91 15.04 -4.73 -5.19
N SER A 92 13.72 -4.59 -5.07
CA SER A 92 13.09 -4.81 -3.78
C SER A 92 13.20 -6.30 -3.44
N GLN A 93 13.96 -6.61 -2.40
CA GLN A 93 14.25 -7.92 -1.87
C GLN A 93 13.70 -8.02 -0.46
N THR A 94 12.43 -8.43 -0.38
CA THR A 94 11.83 -8.93 0.86
C THR A 94 12.62 -10.15 1.31
N THR A 95 13.27 -10.08 2.47
CA THR A 95 14.08 -11.20 3.00
C THR A 95 13.33 -12.09 3.98
N LYS A 96 12.20 -11.62 4.53
CA LYS A 96 11.33 -12.42 5.41
C LYS A 96 9.87 -12.19 5.10
N CYS A 97 9.06 -13.22 5.35
CA CYS A 97 7.61 -13.10 5.26
C CYS A 97 7.10 -12.01 6.22
N SER A 98 6.40 -11.02 5.67
CA SER A 98 5.90 -9.86 6.41
C SER A 98 4.37 -9.80 6.32
N THR A 99 3.72 -9.36 7.40
CA THR A 99 2.24 -9.32 7.47
C THR A 99 1.75 -7.88 7.61
N TYR A 100 0.85 -7.47 6.70
CA TYR A 100 0.22 -6.16 6.71
C TYR A 100 -1.29 -6.31 6.88
N LYS A 101 -1.87 -5.56 7.83
CA LYS A 101 -3.28 -5.65 8.20
C LYS A 101 -3.95 -4.32 7.98
N PHE A 102 -5.11 -4.34 7.34
CA PHE A 102 -5.91 -3.15 7.06
C PHE A 102 -7.38 -3.41 7.40
N ASN A 103 -8.04 -2.40 7.96
CA ASN A 103 -9.50 -2.38 8.06
C ASN A 103 -10.06 -1.70 6.81
N HIS A 104 -11.23 -2.11 6.33
CA HIS A 104 -11.89 -1.36 5.26
C HIS A 104 -12.18 0.06 5.74
N PRO A 105 -11.89 1.09 4.92
CA PRO A 105 -11.96 2.49 5.33
C PRO A 105 -13.38 2.90 5.73
N ASP A 106 -14.39 2.33 5.07
CA ASP A 106 -15.79 2.68 5.28
C ASP A 106 -16.56 1.64 6.12
N ASP A 107 -15.97 0.46 6.39
CA ASP A 107 -16.66 -0.64 7.09
C ASP A 107 -15.67 -1.55 7.86
N PRO A 108 -15.37 -1.22 9.14
CA PRO A 108 -14.38 -1.95 9.94
C PRO A 108 -14.68 -3.44 10.16
N SER A 109 -15.88 -3.91 9.80
CA SER A 109 -16.25 -5.33 9.85
C SER A 109 -15.51 -6.17 8.79
N TYR A 110 -14.98 -5.53 7.74
CA TYR A 110 -14.11 -6.13 6.72
C TYR A 110 -12.64 -5.88 7.04
N LYS A 111 -11.86 -6.96 7.12
CA LYS A 111 -10.42 -6.92 7.42
C LYS A 111 -9.61 -7.57 6.30
N PHE A 112 -8.49 -6.96 5.94
CA PHE A 112 -7.59 -7.45 4.90
C PHE A 112 -6.23 -7.74 5.50
N ILE A 113 -5.70 -8.93 5.25
CA ILE A 113 -4.38 -9.38 5.71
C ILE A 113 -3.58 -9.75 4.48
N PHE A 114 -2.50 -9.02 4.22
CA PHE A 114 -1.56 -9.30 3.16
C PHE A 114 -0.32 -9.97 3.74
N TYR A 115 0.09 -11.06 3.11
CA TYR A 115 1.33 -11.77 3.37
C TYR A 115 2.28 -11.47 2.22
N ASP A 116 3.30 -10.67 2.47
CA ASP A 116 4.39 -10.42 1.53
C ASP A 116 5.49 -11.46 1.76
N THR A 117 5.99 -12.06 0.68
CA THR A 117 6.99 -13.14 0.74
C THR A 117 8.26 -12.76 -0.01
N PRO A 118 9.39 -13.39 0.33
CA PRO A 118 10.57 -13.38 -0.53
C PRO A 118 10.24 -13.79 -1.97
N GLY A 119 11.08 -13.34 -2.91
CA GLY A 119 10.92 -13.67 -4.31
C GLY A 119 11.19 -15.14 -4.59
N LEU A 120 10.41 -15.75 -5.49
CA LEU A 120 10.73 -17.06 -6.04
C LEU A 120 12.07 -16.98 -6.77
N SER A 121 12.96 -17.95 -6.53
CA SER A 121 14.34 -17.97 -7.03
C SER A 121 15.29 -16.93 -6.40
N ASP A 122 14.91 -16.32 -5.27
CA ASP A 122 15.89 -15.63 -4.45
C ASP A 122 16.87 -16.65 -3.87
N THR A 123 18.16 -16.47 -4.15
CA THR A 123 19.23 -17.35 -3.66
C THR A 123 19.70 -16.94 -2.26
N ASN A 124 19.19 -15.83 -1.74
CA ASN A 124 19.44 -15.35 -0.38
C ASN A 124 18.17 -15.29 0.48
N GLY A 125 17.08 -15.93 0.02
CA GLY A 125 15.81 -16.02 0.73
C GLY A 125 15.80 -17.05 1.86
#